data_AF-A0A559KHW9-F1
#
_entry.id   AF-A0A559KHW9-F1
#
_cell.length_a   1.000
_cell.length_b   1.000
_cell.length_c   1.000
_cell.angle_alpha   90.00
_cell.angle_beta   90.00
_cell.angle_gamma   90.00
#
_symmetry.space_group_name_H-M   'P 1'
#
loop_
_entity.id
_entity.type
_entity.pdbx_description
1 polymer ?
#
loop_
_entity_poly.entity_id
_entity_poly.type
_entity_poly.pdbx_seq_one_letter_code
_entity_poly.pdbx_strand_id
1 'polypeptide(L)'
;MNDKVKGLVLGLSLGVMLTGSIAYASGTQIEVYFKNLKYMFDGIEKKPTEDQGSGFIYNGTTYVPLRFVSEALGKEVGFDADTDTIWVGKNPTTIVSTYKGGQVTQADLDKYMAVTRVLNPQNAQYETQKAYKEYLVKQLIGYRVLSGRMTDEMKAALPDAVNAQFEELKQMLLNSQQGTDFATILSKNGITEQDLRAFIEQHIATGKVLNALTSDAALQAAYDEKAKTGQFITASVRHILIGFTDASGKARSKEDALKLANEVKAKLDNGGNFADLAKQYSDDPGSKDNGGLYADAAVSDWVEPFKKAAIELELNKISDPVETTYGYHVMRVEARSTRTLNEVKDQLLQDFTNQDYNKFMTQELPTLIEKLEVPGK
;
A
#
# COMPACT_ATOMS: atom_id res chain seq x y z
N MET A 1 -0.54 25.71 103.56
CA MET A 1 0.88 25.68 103.14
C MET A 1 1.08 24.44 102.28
N ASN A 2 1.32 24.66 100.97
CA ASN A 2 2.22 23.97 100.02
C ASN A 2 2.55 22.47 100.19
N ASP A 3 2.76 21.64 99.16
CA ASP A 3 2.69 21.70 97.70
C ASP A 3 3.20 20.32 97.16
N LYS A 4 2.82 19.96 95.91
CA LYS A 4 3.57 19.12 94.92
C LYS A 4 3.22 17.63 94.55
N VAL A 5 2.52 17.52 93.40
CA VAL A 5 2.76 16.77 92.12
C VAL A 5 2.91 15.22 92.16
N LYS A 6 2.16 14.37 91.40
CA LYS A 6 2.14 14.07 89.93
C LYS A 6 1.00 13.04 89.66
N GLY A 7 0.30 12.93 88.53
CA GLY A 7 0.34 13.53 87.19
C GLY A 7 -0.94 13.14 86.42
N LEU A 8 -1.37 14.03 85.51
CA LEU A 8 -2.64 14.02 84.78
C LEU A 8 -2.52 13.25 83.45
N VAL A 9 -3.43 12.31 83.17
CA VAL A 9 -3.57 11.68 81.84
C VAL A 9 -4.50 12.53 80.99
N LEU A 10 -3.94 13.11 79.93
CA LEU A 10 -4.68 13.78 78.85
C LEU A 10 -5.53 12.77 78.07
N GLY A 11 -6.84 12.93 78.13
CA GLY A 11 -7.75 12.48 77.07
C GLY A 11 -8.05 13.67 76.17
N LEU A 12 -7.54 13.67 74.94
CA LEU A 12 -7.96 14.61 73.90
C LEU A 12 -8.32 13.84 72.64
N SER A 13 -9.62 13.84 72.38
CA SER A 13 -10.35 13.33 71.24
C SER A 13 -9.93 14.03 69.94
N LEU A 14 -9.49 13.25 68.95
CA LEU A 14 -9.46 13.66 67.56
C LEU A 14 -10.68 13.05 66.87
N GLY A 15 -11.72 13.88 66.73
CA GLY A 15 -12.91 13.56 65.94
C GLY A 15 -12.57 13.54 64.45
N VAL A 16 -12.73 12.36 63.83
CA VAL A 16 -12.79 12.24 62.38
C VAL A 16 -14.23 12.60 61.97
N MET A 17 -14.42 13.78 61.37
CA MET A 17 -15.66 14.10 60.66
C MET A 17 -15.74 13.22 59.40
N LEU A 18 -16.56 12.18 59.45
CA LEU A 18 -17.06 11.47 58.28
C LEU A 18 -18.36 12.16 57.85
N THR A 19 -18.29 13.02 56.84
CA THR A 19 -19.49 13.56 56.20
C THR A 19 -19.95 12.58 55.12
N GLY A 20 -21.00 11.82 55.42
CA GLY A 20 -21.71 11.01 54.43
C GLY A 20 -22.67 11.89 53.64
N SER A 21 -22.53 11.95 52.33
CA SER A 21 -23.54 12.52 51.42
C SER A 21 -24.47 11.39 50.93
N ILE A 22 -25.78 11.59 51.09
CA ILE A 22 -26.82 10.65 50.65
C ILE A 22 -27.22 11.03 49.23
N ALA A 23 -27.02 10.13 48.26
CA ALA A 23 -27.63 10.20 46.94
C ALA A 23 -28.97 9.44 46.96
N TYR A 24 -30.05 10.06 46.46
CA TYR A 24 -31.38 9.43 46.39
C TYR A 24 -31.65 8.85 44.99
N ALA A 25 -31.86 7.54 44.95
CA ALA A 25 -32.65 6.84 43.94
C ALA A 25 -33.47 5.77 44.69
N SER A 26 -34.69 5.49 44.22
CA SER A 26 -35.60 4.49 44.79
C SER A 26 -34.92 3.12 44.98
N GLY A 27 -34.43 2.83 46.19
CA GLY A 27 -33.73 1.59 46.53
C GLY A 27 -32.85 1.80 47.77
N THR A 28 -32.67 0.75 48.56
CA THR A 28 -31.79 0.67 49.76
C THR A 28 -30.70 1.73 49.85
N GLN A 29 -30.69 2.51 50.94
CA GLN A 29 -29.58 3.39 51.27
C GLN A 29 -28.34 2.55 51.60
N ILE A 30 -27.21 2.87 50.96
CA ILE A 30 -25.91 2.28 51.26
C ILE A 30 -25.05 3.33 51.96
N GLU A 31 -24.46 2.97 53.10
CA GLU A 31 -23.46 3.82 53.76
C GLU A 31 -22.09 3.59 53.13
N VAL A 32 -21.48 4.67 52.64
CA VAL A 32 -20.14 4.66 52.08
C VAL A 32 -19.24 5.66 52.80
N TYR A 33 -17.94 5.37 52.86
CA TYR A 33 -16.96 6.23 53.48
C TYR A 33 -16.06 6.86 52.42
N PHE A 34 -16.00 8.19 52.40
CA PHE A 34 -15.03 8.91 51.59
C PHE A 34 -13.74 9.12 52.40
N LYS A 35 -12.60 8.74 51.82
CA LYS A 35 -11.26 9.02 52.36
C LYS A 35 -10.46 9.76 51.31
N ASN A 36 -9.47 10.52 51.76
CA ASN A 36 -8.49 11.13 50.85
C ASN A 36 -7.54 10.03 50.35
N LEU A 37 -7.89 9.43 49.22
CA LEU A 37 -7.13 8.35 48.60
C LEU A 37 -6.04 8.92 47.69
N LYS A 38 -4.84 8.36 47.77
CA LYS A 38 -3.76 8.64 46.81
C LYS A 38 -3.78 7.59 45.71
N TYR A 39 -3.87 8.01 44.46
CA TYR A 39 -3.85 7.11 43.32
C TYR A 39 -2.52 7.21 42.59
N MET A 40 -1.78 6.12 42.53
CA MET A 40 -0.46 6.06 41.89
C MET A 40 -0.58 5.28 40.59
N PHE A 41 -0.18 5.88 39.46
CA PHE A 41 -0.13 5.24 38.15
C PHE A 41 1.29 5.36 37.62
N ASP A 42 1.98 4.24 37.43
CA ASP A 42 3.37 4.18 36.98
C ASP A 42 4.32 5.11 37.79
N GLY A 43 4.11 5.15 39.11
CA GLY A 43 4.88 5.99 40.03
C GLY A 43 4.46 7.45 40.12
N ILE A 44 3.46 7.88 39.33
CA ILE A 44 2.95 9.25 39.31
C ILE A 44 1.62 9.32 40.07
N GLU A 45 1.50 10.23 41.05
CA GLU A 45 0.23 10.50 41.72
C GLU A 45 -0.72 11.21 40.75
N LYS A 46 -1.91 10.64 40.53
CA LYS A 46 -2.99 11.26 39.76
C LYS A 46 -4.22 11.45 40.64
N LYS A 47 -5.03 12.45 40.33
CA LYS A 47 -6.26 12.76 41.05
C LYS A 47 -7.44 12.80 40.09
N PRO A 48 -8.61 12.25 40.47
CA PRO A 48 -9.81 12.42 39.66
C PRO A 48 -10.21 13.88 39.60
N THR A 49 -10.75 14.30 38.46
CA THR A 49 -11.44 15.59 38.34
C THR A 49 -12.76 15.54 39.10
N GLU A 50 -13.36 16.71 39.33
CA GLU A 50 -14.65 16.82 40.02
C GLU A 50 -15.75 16.01 39.29
N ASP A 51 -15.80 16.11 37.97
CA ASP A 51 -16.76 15.38 37.11
C ASP A 51 -16.55 13.86 37.10
N GLN A 52 -15.33 13.38 37.36
CA GLN A 52 -15.04 11.95 37.47
C GLN A 52 -15.51 11.37 38.81
N GLY A 53 -15.75 12.22 39.81
CA GLY A 53 -16.11 11.81 41.15
C GLY A 53 -14.91 11.27 41.97
N SER A 54 -15.12 11.13 43.27
CA SER A 54 -14.12 10.57 44.19
C SER A 54 -14.36 9.07 44.42
N GLY A 55 -13.28 8.33 44.66
CA GLY A 55 -13.41 6.96 45.16
C GLY A 55 -14.01 6.92 46.55
N PHE A 56 -14.70 5.82 46.86
CA PHE A 56 -15.34 5.60 48.15
C PHE A 56 -15.10 4.18 48.63
N ILE A 57 -15.31 3.95 49.92
CA ILE A 57 -15.18 2.63 50.53
C ILE A 57 -16.58 2.13 50.91
N TYR A 58 -16.94 0.96 50.41
CA TYR A 58 -18.19 0.28 50.74
C TYR A 58 -17.89 -1.17 51.15
N ASN A 59 -18.36 -1.59 52.33
CA ASN A 59 -18.10 -2.92 52.90
C ASN A 59 -16.61 -3.34 52.85
N GLY A 60 -15.71 -2.42 53.24
CA GLY A 60 -14.27 -2.66 53.24
C GLY A 60 -13.61 -2.71 51.84
N THR A 61 -14.38 -2.52 50.77
CA THR A 61 -13.89 -2.50 49.39
C THR A 61 -13.78 -1.06 48.89
N THR A 62 -12.64 -0.71 48.30
CA THR A 62 -12.44 0.60 47.66
C THR A 62 -12.97 0.58 46.24
N TYR A 63 -13.94 1.43 45.94
CA TYR A 63 -14.47 1.68 44.61
C TYR A 63 -13.85 2.97 44.06
N VAL A 64 -13.39 2.91 42.82
CA VAL A 64 -12.74 4.03 42.15
C VAL A 64 -13.46 4.27 40.82
N PRO A 65 -13.72 5.52 40.41
CA PRO A 65 -14.41 5.79 39.16
C PRO A 65 -13.68 5.19 37.95
N LEU A 66 -14.40 4.39 37.16
CA LEU A 66 -13.86 3.72 35.98
C LEU A 66 -13.21 4.70 35.00
N ARG A 67 -13.87 5.84 34.75
CA ARG A 67 -13.38 6.90 33.85
C ARG A 67 -12.03 7.44 34.28
N PHE A 68 -11.88 7.74 35.58
CA PHE A 68 -10.61 8.20 36.13
C PHE A 68 -9.50 7.16 35.95
N VAL A 69 -9.74 5.89 36.34
CA VAL A 69 -8.74 4.82 36.22
C VAL A 69 -8.33 4.61 34.77
N SER A 70 -9.31 4.60 33.87
CA SER A 70 -9.09 4.43 32.43
C SER A 70 -8.27 5.56 31.82
N GLU A 71 -8.67 6.81 32.03
CA GLU A 71 -7.98 7.98 31.47
C GLU A 71 -6.59 8.17 32.09
N ALA A 72 -6.42 7.80 33.36
CA ALA A 72 -5.12 7.73 34.01
C ALA A 72 -4.18 6.72 33.32
N LEU A 73 -4.73 5.64 32.74
CA LEU A 73 -4.02 4.66 31.92
C LEU A 73 -4.00 5.01 30.41
N GLY A 74 -4.45 6.22 30.04
CA GLY A 74 -4.47 6.68 28.65
C GLY A 74 -5.53 5.99 27.78
N LYS A 75 -6.60 5.47 28.39
CA LYS A 75 -7.74 4.85 27.70
C LYS A 75 -8.98 5.72 27.85
N GLU A 76 -9.70 5.93 26.75
CA GLU A 76 -10.98 6.64 26.76
C GLU A 76 -12.10 5.74 27.29
N VAL A 77 -13.11 6.33 27.92
CA VAL A 77 -14.33 5.61 28.32
C VAL A 77 -15.53 6.12 27.53
N GLY A 78 -16.09 5.25 26.70
CA GLY A 78 -17.30 5.48 25.93
C GLY A 78 -18.50 4.77 26.56
N PHE A 79 -19.69 5.34 26.39
CA PHE A 79 -20.95 4.69 26.72
C PHE A 79 -21.79 4.57 25.45
N ASP A 80 -22.23 3.36 25.15
CA ASP A 80 -23.14 3.02 24.07
C ASP A 80 -24.55 2.87 24.66
N ALA A 81 -25.40 3.87 24.42
CA ALA A 81 -26.73 3.95 25.02
C ALA A 81 -27.73 2.95 24.41
N ASP A 82 -27.49 2.45 23.20
CA ASP A 82 -28.38 1.50 22.54
C ASP A 82 -28.23 0.09 23.12
N THR A 83 -27.05 -0.21 23.67
CA THR A 83 -26.68 -1.53 24.21
C THR A 83 -26.37 -1.51 25.71
N ASP A 84 -26.54 -0.35 26.36
CA ASP A 84 -26.13 -0.11 27.75
C ASP A 84 -24.67 -0.55 28.04
N THR A 85 -23.79 -0.44 27.04
CA THR A 85 -22.41 -0.96 27.11
C THR A 85 -21.40 0.13 27.41
N ILE A 86 -20.53 -0.11 28.40
CA ILE A 86 -19.41 0.78 28.71
C ILE A 86 -18.14 0.22 28.06
N TRP A 87 -17.54 1.00 27.17
CA TRP A 87 -16.29 0.67 26.48
C TRP A 87 -15.11 1.36 27.16
N VAL A 88 -14.05 0.61 27.41
CA VAL A 88 -12.75 1.13 27.87
C VAL A 88 -11.73 0.94 26.75
N GLY A 89 -11.26 2.04 26.18
CA GLY A 89 -10.38 2.07 25.01
C GLY A 89 -11.16 2.07 23.69
N LYS A 90 -10.71 1.26 22.72
CA LYS A 90 -11.32 1.21 21.40
C LYS A 90 -12.68 0.51 21.46
N ASN A 91 -13.73 1.14 20.94
CA ASN A 91 -14.99 0.46 20.66
C ASN A 91 -14.96 -0.12 19.23
N PRO A 92 -14.89 -1.47 19.05
CA PRO A 92 -14.83 -2.12 17.74
C PRO A 92 -16.07 -1.89 16.87
N THR A 93 -17.22 -1.57 17.47
CA THR A 93 -18.48 -1.35 16.73
C THR A 93 -18.63 0.08 16.23
N THR A 94 -17.74 0.99 16.64
CA THR A 94 -17.75 2.40 16.18
C THR A 94 -17.76 2.45 14.66
N ILE A 95 -18.75 3.12 14.08
CA ILE A 95 -18.83 3.33 12.63
C ILE A 95 -17.84 4.42 12.25
N VAL A 96 -16.81 4.07 11.47
CA VAL A 96 -15.81 5.01 10.96
C VAL A 96 -16.17 5.56 9.58
N SER A 97 -17.10 4.91 8.88
CA SER A 97 -17.65 5.41 7.61
C SER A 97 -19.00 4.77 7.29
N THR A 98 -19.89 5.53 6.68
CA THR A 98 -21.11 5.03 6.02
C THR A 98 -21.07 5.35 4.53
N TYR A 99 -21.58 4.44 3.72
CA TYR A 99 -21.66 4.59 2.27
C TYR A 99 -22.90 3.90 1.75
N LYS A 100 -23.32 4.25 0.54
CA LYS A 100 -24.46 3.60 -0.13
C LYS A 100 -24.21 2.10 -0.22
N GLY A 101 -24.99 1.33 0.55
CA GLY A 101 -24.90 -0.14 0.60
C GLY A 101 -24.18 -0.71 1.81
N GLY A 102 -23.67 0.11 2.74
CA GLY A 102 -23.12 -0.43 3.99
C GLY A 102 -22.38 0.56 4.88
N GLN A 103 -21.64 -0.01 5.82
CA GLN A 103 -20.82 0.73 6.78
C GLN A 103 -19.46 0.07 6.96
N VAL A 104 -18.51 0.83 7.50
CA VAL A 104 -17.21 0.35 7.95
C VAL A 104 -17.11 0.62 9.43
N THR A 105 -16.85 -0.42 10.21
CA THR A 105 -16.62 -0.33 11.65
C THR A 105 -15.14 -0.16 11.98
N GLN A 106 -14.82 0.23 13.21
CA GLN A 106 -13.44 0.27 13.68
C GLN A 106 -12.79 -1.13 13.64
N ALA A 107 -13.54 -2.19 13.91
CA ALA A 107 -13.06 -3.56 13.77
C ALA A 107 -12.71 -3.91 12.32
N ASP A 108 -13.54 -3.49 11.36
CA ASP A 108 -13.25 -3.68 9.93
C ASP A 108 -11.94 -3.02 9.52
N LEU A 109 -11.77 -1.75 9.93
CA LEU A 109 -10.56 -0.99 9.65
C LEU A 109 -9.33 -1.61 10.32
N ASP A 110 -9.41 -1.96 11.61
CA ASP A 110 -8.31 -2.56 12.36
C ASP A 110 -7.86 -3.89 11.73
N LYS A 111 -8.80 -4.74 11.28
CA LYS A 111 -8.49 -5.99 10.57
C LYS A 111 -7.84 -5.72 9.21
N TYR A 112 -8.39 -4.80 8.41
CA TYR A 112 -7.83 -4.45 7.11
C TYR A 112 -6.42 -3.87 7.24
N MET A 113 -6.19 -3.02 8.25
CA MET A 113 -4.86 -2.51 8.61
C MET A 113 -3.92 -3.64 9.01
N ALA A 114 -4.37 -4.58 9.85
CA ALA A 114 -3.53 -5.70 10.28
C ALA A 114 -3.12 -6.62 9.12
N VAL A 115 -4.04 -6.94 8.21
CA VAL A 115 -3.73 -7.69 6.98
C VAL A 115 -2.75 -6.91 6.11
N THR A 116 -3.03 -5.64 5.81
CA THR A 116 -2.16 -4.83 4.96
C THR A 116 -0.78 -4.59 5.57
N ARG A 117 -0.63 -4.57 6.90
CA ARG A 117 0.67 -4.52 7.59
C ARG A 117 1.51 -5.76 7.35
N VAL A 118 0.88 -6.94 7.34
CA VAL A 118 1.58 -8.21 7.04
C VAL A 118 2.07 -8.21 5.59
N LEU A 119 1.28 -7.67 4.67
CA LEU A 119 1.63 -7.61 3.24
C LEU A 119 2.61 -6.48 2.90
N ASN A 120 2.53 -5.36 3.62
CA ASN A 120 3.29 -4.13 3.34
C ASN A 120 3.84 -3.53 4.66
N PRO A 121 4.78 -4.22 5.34
CA PRO A 121 5.30 -3.79 6.63
C PRO A 121 5.96 -2.41 6.60
N GLN A 122 6.48 -1.98 5.45
CA GLN A 122 7.06 -0.65 5.22
C GLN A 122 6.05 0.50 5.44
N ASN A 123 4.74 0.22 5.36
CA ASN A 123 3.70 1.22 5.56
C ASN A 123 3.25 1.38 7.03
N ALA A 124 3.74 0.52 7.94
CA ALA A 124 3.34 0.54 9.35
C ALA A 124 3.55 1.89 10.04
N GLN A 125 4.58 2.64 9.61
CA GLN A 125 4.89 3.98 10.11
C GLN A 125 3.77 5.03 9.84
N TYR A 126 2.89 4.79 8.86
CA TYR A 126 1.81 5.71 8.49
C TYR A 126 0.49 5.40 9.21
N GLU A 127 0.38 4.26 9.90
CA GLU A 127 -0.88 3.77 10.49
C GLU A 127 -1.50 4.68 11.56
N THR A 128 -0.69 5.55 12.17
CA THR A 128 -1.17 6.54 13.15
C THR A 128 -1.73 7.79 12.47
N GLN A 129 -1.43 8.03 11.20
CA GLN A 129 -1.82 9.23 10.47
C GLN A 129 -3.27 9.15 10.02
N LYS A 130 -4.07 10.18 10.32
CA LYS A 130 -5.48 10.24 9.94
C LYS A 130 -5.68 10.05 8.43
N ALA A 131 -4.88 10.73 7.60
CA ALA A 131 -4.97 10.65 6.15
C ALA A 131 -4.73 9.23 5.61
N TYR A 132 -3.79 8.49 6.19
CA TYR A 132 -3.53 7.11 5.78
C TYR A 132 -4.69 6.17 6.18
N LYS A 133 -5.25 6.34 7.38
CA LYS A 133 -6.43 5.58 7.78
C LYS A 133 -7.64 5.90 6.90
N GLU A 134 -7.89 7.18 6.57
CA GLU A 134 -8.94 7.58 5.63
C GLU A 134 -8.73 6.95 4.24
N TYR A 135 -7.49 6.91 3.77
CA TYR A 135 -7.13 6.21 2.53
C TYR A 135 -7.49 4.71 2.61
N LEU A 136 -7.12 4.01 3.69
CA LEU A 136 -7.44 2.60 3.87
C LEU A 136 -8.95 2.33 3.99
N VAL A 137 -9.69 3.21 4.67
CA VAL A 137 -11.17 3.11 4.72
C VAL A 137 -11.75 3.25 3.31
N LYS A 138 -11.29 4.21 2.52
CA LYS A 138 -11.74 4.37 1.12
C LYS A 138 -11.41 3.13 0.29
N GLN A 139 -10.19 2.59 0.40
CA GLN A 139 -9.80 1.35 -0.29
C GLN A 139 -10.71 0.18 0.10
N LEU A 140 -10.93 -0.03 1.40
CA LEU A 140 -11.81 -1.08 1.90
C LEU A 140 -13.25 -0.94 1.37
N ILE A 141 -13.81 0.28 1.37
CA ILE A 141 -15.13 0.53 0.79
C ILE A 141 -15.11 0.22 -0.71
N GLY A 142 -14.07 0.64 -1.43
CA GLY A 142 -13.95 0.38 -2.86
C GLY A 142 -13.96 -1.10 -3.19
N TYR A 143 -13.17 -1.90 -2.46
CA TYR A 143 -13.20 -3.36 -2.58
C TYR A 143 -14.56 -3.96 -2.24
N ARG A 144 -15.24 -3.51 -1.17
CA ARG A 144 -16.59 -3.98 -0.82
C ARG A 144 -17.62 -3.67 -1.90
N VAL A 145 -17.61 -2.44 -2.43
CA VAL A 145 -18.55 -2.00 -3.46
C VAL A 145 -18.32 -2.76 -4.77
N LEU A 146 -17.07 -2.86 -5.24
CA LEU A 146 -16.76 -3.52 -6.50
C LEU A 146 -16.95 -5.03 -6.43
N SER A 147 -16.47 -5.70 -5.38
CA SER A 147 -16.73 -7.14 -5.18
C SER A 147 -18.22 -7.45 -5.01
N GLY A 148 -18.99 -6.53 -4.43
CA GLY A 148 -20.46 -6.64 -4.34
C GLY A 148 -21.18 -6.66 -5.70
N ARG A 149 -20.51 -6.28 -6.80
CA ARG A 149 -21.07 -6.30 -8.17
C ARG A 149 -20.89 -7.64 -8.88
N MET A 150 -20.28 -8.63 -8.24
CA MET A 150 -20.12 -9.96 -8.82
C MET A 150 -21.47 -10.60 -9.19
N THR A 151 -21.53 -11.17 -10.39
CA THR A 151 -22.64 -12.03 -10.80
C THR A 151 -22.52 -13.41 -10.13
N ASP A 152 -23.61 -14.18 -10.12
CA ASP A 152 -23.57 -15.52 -9.53
C ASP A 152 -22.65 -16.48 -10.28
N GLU A 153 -22.51 -16.31 -11.60
CA GLU A 153 -21.55 -17.03 -12.42
C GLU A 153 -20.09 -16.73 -11.99
N MET A 154 -19.76 -15.45 -11.75
CA MET A 154 -18.43 -15.07 -11.28
C MET A 154 -18.11 -15.67 -9.90
N LYS A 155 -19.12 -15.73 -9.00
CA LYS A 155 -18.94 -16.29 -7.66
C LYS A 155 -18.64 -17.78 -7.69
N ALA A 156 -19.22 -18.53 -8.62
CA ALA A 156 -18.99 -19.97 -8.76
C ALA A 156 -17.51 -20.32 -9.02
N ALA A 157 -16.78 -19.46 -9.74
CA ALA A 157 -15.37 -19.65 -10.08
C ALA A 157 -14.38 -19.01 -9.07
N LEU A 158 -14.88 -18.41 -7.97
CA LEU A 158 -14.06 -17.67 -7.02
C LEU A 158 -13.26 -18.55 -6.05
N PRO A 159 -13.82 -19.64 -5.46
CA PRO A 159 -13.12 -20.42 -4.43
C PRO A 159 -11.78 -20.99 -4.87
N ASP A 160 -11.68 -21.53 -6.08
CA ASP A 160 -10.45 -22.13 -6.59
C ASP A 160 -9.35 -21.08 -6.76
N ALA A 161 -9.70 -19.91 -7.31
CA ALA A 161 -8.77 -18.79 -7.46
C ALA A 161 -8.28 -18.25 -6.11
N VAL A 162 -9.18 -18.16 -5.12
CA VAL A 162 -8.82 -17.74 -3.75
C VAL A 162 -7.86 -18.75 -3.10
N ASN A 163 -8.11 -20.05 -3.26
CA ASN A 163 -7.23 -21.08 -2.72
C ASN A 163 -5.82 -21.02 -3.34
N ALA A 164 -5.73 -20.91 -4.67
CA ALA A 164 -4.44 -20.81 -5.35
C ALA A 164 -3.66 -19.57 -4.89
N GLN A 165 -4.29 -18.39 -4.88
CA GLN A 165 -3.65 -17.15 -4.47
C GLN A 165 -3.27 -17.14 -2.99
N PHE A 166 -4.06 -17.79 -2.13
CA PHE A 166 -3.74 -17.95 -0.71
C PHE A 166 -2.48 -18.78 -0.50
N GLU A 167 -2.32 -19.90 -1.21
CA GLU A 167 -1.10 -20.71 -1.10
C GLU A 167 0.13 -19.96 -1.59
N GLU A 168 0.03 -19.22 -2.71
CA GLU A 168 1.11 -18.35 -3.19
C GLU A 168 1.49 -17.28 -2.16
N LEU A 169 0.49 -16.60 -1.61
CA LEU A 169 0.69 -15.58 -0.57
C LEU A 169 1.34 -16.18 0.68
N LYS A 170 0.89 -17.35 1.12
CA LYS A 170 1.47 -18.07 2.25
C LYS A 170 2.95 -18.39 2.03
N GLN A 171 3.31 -18.91 0.85
CA GLN A 171 4.71 -19.17 0.51
C GLN A 171 5.54 -17.88 0.46
N MET A 172 5.01 -16.81 -0.11
CA MET A 172 5.67 -15.50 -0.11
C MET A 172 5.95 -15.00 1.31
N LEU A 173 4.97 -15.10 2.21
CA LEU A 173 5.11 -14.67 3.60
C LEU A 173 6.15 -15.51 4.35
N LEU A 174 6.14 -16.84 4.19
CA LEU A 174 7.14 -17.73 4.77
C LEU A 174 8.57 -17.41 4.29
N ASN A 175 8.73 -17.12 2.98
CA ASN A 175 10.01 -16.76 2.40
C ASN A 175 10.52 -15.39 2.91
N SER A 176 9.61 -14.43 3.10
CA SER A 176 9.95 -13.08 3.55
C SER A 176 10.32 -13.00 5.04
N GLN A 177 9.74 -13.86 5.88
CA GLN A 177 9.92 -13.86 7.34
C GLN A 177 10.66 -15.12 7.81
N GLN A 178 11.80 -15.39 7.17
CA GLN A 178 12.62 -16.59 7.35
C GLN A 178 12.65 -17.09 8.80
N GLY A 179 12.32 -18.38 8.99
CA GLY A 179 12.37 -19.04 10.29
C GLY A 179 11.15 -18.80 11.20
N THR A 180 10.16 -18.02 10.76
CA THR A 180 8.87 -17.88 11.47
C THR A 180 7.81 -18.74 10.78
N ASP A 181 7.10 -19.57 11.55
CA ASP A 181 5.99 -20.34 11.01
C ASP A 181 4.79 -19.43 10.69
N PHE A 182 3.93 -19.89 9.77
CA PHE A 182 2.81 -19.10 9.28
C PHE A 182 1.82 -18.69 10.39
N ALA A 183 1.52 -19.59 11.33
CA ALA A 183 0.58 -19.28 12.42
C ALA A 183 1.12 -18.18 13.33
N THR A 184 2.43 -18.18 13.59
CA THR A 184 3.11 -17.11 14.33
C THR A 184 3.07 -15.77 13.59
N ILE A 185 3.26 -15.76 12.26
CA ILE A 185 3.15 -14.53 11.46
C ILE A 185 1.77 -13.88 11.62
N LEU A 186 0.70 -14.68 11.53
CA LEU A 186 -0.67 -14.20 11.61
C LEU A 186 -1.05 -13.76 13.03
N SER A 187 -0.77 -14.61 14.03
CA SER A 187 -1.13 -14.34 15.44
C SER A 187 -0.41 -13.12 16.00
N LYS A 188 0.85 -12.87 15.62
CA LYS A 188 1.59 -11.63 15.99
C LYS A 188 0.88 -10.36 15.53
N ASN A 189 0.10 -10.44 14.44
CA ASN A 189 -0.63 -9.32 13.88
C ASN A 189 -2.14 -9.34 14.25
N GLY A 190 -2.58 -10.32 15.04
CA GLY A 190 -3.97 -10.44 15.45
C GLY A 190 -4.94 -10.79 14.32
N ILE A 191 -4.45 -11.50 13.28
CA ILE A 191 -5.27 -11.95 12.15
C ILE A 191 -5.28 -13.48 12.07
N THR A 192 -6.23 -14.01 11.32
CA THR A 192 -6.40 -15.44 11.03
C THR A 192 -6.19 -15.75 9.55
N GLU A 193 -6.09 -17.03 9.20
CA GLU A 193 -6.08 -17.44 7.78
C GLU A 193 -7.35 -16.97 7.06
N GLN A 194 -8.49 -16.97 7.76
CA GLN A 194 -9.75 -16.54 7.18
C GLN A 194 -9.75 -15.04 6.84
N ASP A 195 -9.09 -14.20 7.65
CA ASP A 195 -8.97 -12.78 7.36
C ASP A 195 -8.12 -12.55 6.09
N LEU A 196 -7.05 -13.34 5.89
CA LEU A 196 -6.27 -13.31 4.64
C LEU A 196 -7.08 -13.80 3.44
N ARG A 197 -7.83 -14.89 3.59
CA ARG A 197 -8.68 -15.43 2.52
C ARG A 197 -9.75 -14.43 2.11
N ALA A 198 -10.41 -13.78 3.07
CA ALA A 198 -11.40 -12.74 2.78
C ALA A 198 -10.78 -11.53 2.07
N PHE A 199 -9.56 -11.13 2.44
CA PHE A 199 -8.82 -10.08 1.73
C PHE A 199 -8.54 -10.46 0.28
N ILE A 200 -8.02 -11.67 0.05
CA ILE A 200 -7.74 -12.20 -1.29
C ILE A 200 -9.02 -12.28 -2.12
N GLU A 201 -10.09 -12.83 -1.53
CA GLU A 201 -11.40 -12.95 -2.17
C GLU A 201 -11.90 -11.61 -2.68
N GLN A 202 -11.85 -10.56 -1.86
CA GLN A 202 -12.25 -9.21 -2.26
C GLN A 202 -11.42 -8.64 -3.42
N HIS A 203 -10.11 -8.90 -3.45
CA HIS A 203 -9.22 -8.41 -4.51
C HIS A 203 -9.47 -9.17 -5.83
N ILE A 204 -9.58 -10.50 -5.77
CA ILE A 204 -9.88 -11.33 -6.95
C ILE A 204 -11.27 -10.99 -7.50
N ALA A 205 -12.26 -10.87 -6.62
CA ALA A 205 -13.63 -10.47 -6.96
C ALA A 205 -13.64 -9.13 -7.71
N THR A 206 -12.94 -8.14 -7.17
CA THR A 206 -12.81 -6.81 -7.76
C THR A 206 -12.15 -6.87 -9.14
N GLY A 207 -11.03 -7.60 -9.27
CA GLY A 207 -10.36 -7.80 -10.55
C GLY A 207 -11.26 -8.48 -11.59
N LYS A 208 -12.04 -9.51 -11.20
CA LYS A 208 -12.99 -10.18 -12.09
C LYS A 208 -14.10 -9.23 -12.57
N VAL A 209 -14.66 -8.42 -11.67
CA VAL A 209 -15.69 -7.42 -12.01
C VAL A 209 -15.16 -6.39 -12.98
N LEU A 210 -13.97 -5.84 -12.74
CA LEU A 210 -13.37 -4.82 -13.60
C LEU A 210 -12.93 -5.40 -14.95
N ASN A 211 -12.32 -6.58 -14.97
CA ASN A 211 -11.97 -7.28 -16.21
C ASN A 211 -13.19 -7.47 -17.11
N ALA A 212 -14.35 -7.78 -16.54
CA ALA A 212 -15.60 -7.98 -17.30
C ALA A 212 -16.16 -6.69 -17.92
N LEU A 213 -15.69 -5.50 -17.51
CA LEU A 213 -16.02 -4.23 -18.16
C LEU A 213 -15.24 -4.05 -19.47
N THR A 214 -14.14 -4.79 -19.64
CA THR A 214 -13.27 -4.67 -20.80
C THR A 214 -13.73 -5.62 -21.90
N SER A 215 -14.11 -5.06 -23.05
CA SER A 215 -14.48 -5.85 -24.24
C SER A 215 -13.25 -6.28 -25.05
N ASP A 216 -13.36 -7.39 -25.77
CA ASP A 216 -12.30 -7.81 -26.72
C ASP A 216 -12.01 -6.74 -27.78
N ALA A 217 -13.02 -5.95 -28.18
CA ALA A 217 -12.83 -4.84 -29.11
C ALA A 217 -11.96 -3.71 -28.51
N ALA A 218 -12.12 -3.43 -27.21
CA ALA A 218 -11.28 -2.46 -26.50
C ALA A 218 -9.83 -2.97 -26.39
N LEU A 219 -9.64 -4.26 -26.10
CA LEU A 219 -8.31 -4.89 -26.09
C LEU A 219 -7.64 -4.85 -27.46
N GLN A 220 -8.38 -5.16 -28.53
CA GLN A 220 -7.88 -5.07 -29.90
C GLN A 220 -7.49 -3.62 -30.25
N ALA A 221 -8.34 -2.64 -29.94
CA ALA A 221 -8.04 -1.24 -30.21
C ALA A 221 -6.78 -0.74 -29.46
N ALA A 222 -6.65 -1.10 -28.18
CA ALA A 222 -5.47 -0.79 -27.38
C ALA A 222 -4.22 -1.49 -27.92
N TYR A 223 -4.34 -2.74 -28.36
CA TYR A 223 -3.25 -3.45 -29.01
C TYR A 223 -2.82 -2.76 -30.30
N ASP A 224 -3.76 -2.41 -31.18
CA ASP A 224 -3.47 -1.78 -32.46
C ASP A 224 -2.79 -0.41 -32.29
N GLU A 225 -3.22 0.37 -31.31
CA GLU A 225 -2.60 1.66 -30.98
C GLU A 225 -1.14 1.49 -30.54
N LYS A 226 -0.91 0.57 -29.60
CA LYS A 226 0.42 0.29 -29.03
C LYS A 226 1.34 -0.42 -30.03
N ALA A 227 0.80 -1.26 -30.90
CA ALA A 227 1.54 -1.93 -31.96
C ALA A 227 2.09 -0.91 -32.98
N LYS A 228 1.30 0.12 -33.35
CA LYS A 228 1.73 1.21 -34.26
C LYS A 228 2.94 1.97 -33.75
N THR A 229 3.09 2.10 -32.44
CA THR A 229 4.21 2.83 -31.82
C THR A 229 5.43 1.95 -31.53
N GLY A 230 5.38 0.67 -31.92
CA GLY A 230 6.44 -0.29 -31.68
C GLY A 230 6.49 -0.87 -30.26
N GLN A 231 5.46 -0.64 -29.43
CA GLN A 231 5.45 -1.07 -28.02
C GLN A 231 5.54 -2.60 -27.83
N PHE A 232 5.15 -3.36 -28.85
CA PHE A 232 5.21 -4.82 -28.85
C PHE A 232 6.32 -5.40 -29.72
N ILE A 233 7.16 -4.54 -30.30
CA ILE A 233 8.24 -4.96 -31.18
C ILE A 233 9.50 -5.17 -30.35
N THR A 234 10.10 -6.33 -30.50
CA THR A 234 11.50 -6.59 -30.10
C THR A 234 12.35 -6.75 -31.34
N ALA A 235 13.61 -6.32 -31.25
CA ALA A 235 14.55 -6.49 -32.34
C ALA A 235 15.96 -6.78 -31.83
N SER A 236 16.67 -7.63 -32.57
CA SER A 236 18.11 -7.79 -32.46
C SER A 236 18.76 -6.91 -33.51
N VAL A 237 19.51 -5.90 -33.08
CA VAL A 237 20.08 -4.85 -33.93
C VAL A 237 21.55 -4.71 -33.64
N ARG A 238 22.38 -4.75 -34.69
CA ARG A 238 23.75 -4.27 -34.61
C ARG A 238 23.83 -2.83 -35.07
N HIS A 239 24.54 -1.98 -34.33
CA HIS A 239 24.75 -0.60 -34.72
C HIS A 239 26.17 -0.12 -34.43
N ILE A 240 26.58 0.91 -35.16
CA ILE A 240 27.80 1.66 -34.92
C ILE A 240 27.38 3.12 -34.76
N LEU A 241 27.56 3.65 -33.56
CA LEU A 241 27.29 5.06 -33.25
C LEU A 241 28.54 5.88 -33.56
N ILE A 242 28.42 6.84 -34.47
CA ILE A 242 29.38 7.92 -34.63
C ILE A 242 28.83 9.14 -33.90
N GLY A 243 29.31 9.35 -32.68
CA GLY A 243 28.80 10.37 -31.78
C GLY A 243 29.14 11.81 -32.20
N PHE A 244 28.38 12.78 -31.71
CA PHE A 244 28.80 14.20 -31.75
C PHE A 244 29.87 14.53 -30.69
N THR A 245 30.15 13.58 -29.82
CA THR A 245 31.28 13.55 -28.91
C THR A 245 31.89 12.17 -29.01
N ASP A 246 33.20 12.09 -29.20
CA ASP A 246 33.88 10.79 -29.28
C ASP A 246 34.03 10.13 -27.90
N ALA A 247 34.44 8.86 -27.89
CA ALA A 247 34.64 8.09 -26.65
C ALA A 247 35.64 8.71 -25.65
N SER A 248 36.47 9.69 -26.06
CA SER A 248 37.39 10.43 -25.17
C SER A 248 36.80 11.72 -24.61
N GLY A 249 35.55 12.06 -24.98
CA GLY A 249 34.88 13.28 -24.57
C GLY A 249 35.15 14.48 -25.49
N LYS A 250 35.81 14.29 -26.64
CA LYS A 250 36.11 15.37 -27.58
C LYS A 250 34.93 15.60 -28.53
N ALA A 251 34.52 16.85 -28.69
CA ALA A 251 33.45 17.23 -29.60
C ALA A 251 33.80 16.92 -31.07
N ARG A 252 32.80 16.49 -31.83
CA ARG A 252 32.84 16.19 -33.26
C ARG A 252 31.71 16.95 -33.96
N SER A 253 32.01 17.62 -35.07
CA SER A 253 30.99 18.33 -35.83
C SER A 253 29.99 17.33 -36.46
N LYS A 254 28.78 17.80 -36.79
CA LYS A 254 27.79 16.97 -37.51
C LYS A 254 28.32 16.50 -38.86
N GLU A 255 29.06 17.35 -39.57
CA GLU A 255 29.63 17.03 -40.88
C GLU A 255 30.70 15.93 -40.78
N ASP A 256 31.60 16.04 -39.79
CA ASP A 256 32.64 15.03 -39.55
C ASP A 256 32.04 13.69 -39.10
N ALA A 257 31.03 13.74 -38.23
CA ALA A 257 30.32 12.54 -37.79
C ALA A 257 29.60 11.85 -38.95
N LEU A 258 28.93 12.61 -39.83
CA LEU A 258 28.27 12.06 -41.00
C LEU A 258 29.28 11.46 -42.00
N LYS A 259 30.43 12.12 -42.20
CA LYS A 259 31.50 11.61 -43.07
C LYS A 259 32.03 10.27 -42.57
N LEU A 260 32.31 10.15 -41.28
CA LEU A 260 32.76 8.90 -40.65
C LEU A 260 31.67 7.81 -40.71
N ALA A 261 30.40 8.16 -40.49
CA ALA A 261 29.30 7.20 -40.61
C ALA A 261 29.17 6.67 -42.05
N ASN A 262 29.31 7.53 -43.06
CA ASN A 262 29.33 7.11 -44.47
C ASN A 262 30.54 6.23 -44.80
N GLU A 263 31.71 6.51 -44.23
CA GLU A 263 32.89 5.63 -44.37
C GLU A 263 32.62 4.24 -43.77
N VAL A 264 32.07 4.18 -42.55
CA VAL A 264 31.71 2.92 -41.89
C VAL A 264 30.70 2.14 -42.72
N LYS A 265 29.65 2.80 -43.23
CA LYS A 265 28.67 2.19 -44.11
C LYS A 265 29.33 1.60 -45.36
N ALA A 266 30.18 2.37 -46.04
CA ALA A 266 30.90 1.88 -47.22
C ALA A 266 31.77 0.66 -46.92
N LYS A 267 32.41 0.59 -45.74
CA LYS A 267 33.18 -0.59 -45.32
C LYS A 267 32.27 -1.81 -45.08
N LEU A 268 31.11 -1.60 -44.47
CA LEU A 268 30.12 -2.66 -44.25
C LEU A 268 29.53 -3.18 -45.57
N ASP A 269 29.18 -2.27 -46.50
CA ASP A 269 28.65 -2.63 -47.82
C ASP A 269 29.67 -3.42 -48.66
N ASN A 270 30.97 -3.20 -48.43
CA ASN A 270 32.07 -3.94 -49.07
C ASN A 270 32.46 -5.24 -48.32
N GLY A 271 31.62 -5.72 -47.40
CA GLY A 271 31.82 -7.00 -46.70
C GLY A 271 32.72 -6.92 -45.46
N GLY A 272 32.95 -5.72 -44.91
CA GLY A 272 33.66 -5.54 -43.65
C GLY A 272 32.95 -6.24 -42.48
N ASN A 273 33.74 -6.75 -41.51
CA ASN A 273 33.18 -7.38 -40.32
C ASN A 273 32.53 -6.32 -39.41
N PHE A 274 31.24 -6.49 -39.10
CA PHE A 274 30.48 -5.53 -38.31
C PHE A 274 31.03 -5.38 -36.89
N ALA A 275 31.42 -6.47 -36.24
CA ALA A 275 31.91 -6.44 -34.86
C ALA A 275 33.26 -5.73 -34.75
N ASP A 276 34.17 -5.98 -35.70
CA ASP A 276 35.46 -5.31 -35.76
C ASP A 276 35.30 -3.80 -36.00
N LEU A 277 34.42 -3.42 -36.93
CA LEU A 277 34.11 -2.02 -37.21
C LEU A 277 33.40 -1.35 -36.02
N ALA A 278 32.50 -2.04 -35.33
CA ALA A 278 31.87 -1.51 -34.12
C ALA A 278 32.90 -1.26 -33.02
N LYS A 279 33.82 -2.19 -32.79
CA LYS A 279 34.90 -2.02 -31.81
C LYS A 279 35.85 -0.87 -32.18
N GLN A 280 36.10 -0.67 -33.47
CA GLN A 280 37.00 0.35 -33.96
C GLN A 280 36.38 1.76 -33.99
N TYR A 281 35.11 1.87 -34.38
CA TYR A 281 34.49 3.15 -34.73
C TYR A 281 33.34 3.57 -33.82
N SER A 282 32.69 2.64 -33.11
CA SER A 282 31.50 2.98 -32.32
C SER A 282 31.87 3.73 -31.05
N ASP A 283 31.24 4.88 -30.85
CA ASP A 283 31.27 5.66 -29.62
C ASP A 283 30.22 5.17 -28.60
N ASP A 284 29.38 4.18 -28.93
CA ASP A 284 28.41 3.62 -27.98
C ASP A 284 29.10 2.75 -26.92
N PRO A 285 29.14 3.16 -25.64
CA PRO A 285 29.77 2.36 -24.59
C PRO A 285 29.00 1.06 -24.29
N GLY A 286 27.70 1.01 -24.60
CA GLY A 286 26.83 -0.11 -24.24
C GLY A 286 27.01 -1.34 -25.13
N SER A 287 27.41 -1.16 -26.39
CA SER A 287 27.46 -2.28 -27.36
C SER A 287 28.75 -2.40 -28.15
N LYS A 288 29.64 -1.38 -28.18
CA LYS A 288 30.85 -1.41 -29.03
C LYS A 288 31.72 -2.66 -28.81
N ASP A 289 31.87 -3.08 -27.55
CA ASP A 289 32.71 -4.23 -27.17
C ASP A 289 32.00 -5.58 -27.41
N ASN A 290 30.69 -5.56 -27.67
CA ASN A 290 29.87 -6.70 -28.07
C ASN A 290 29.49 -6.64 -29.56
N GLY A 291 30.34 -6.01 -30.38
CA GLY A 291 30.15 -5.91 -31.83
C GLY A 291 28.90 -5.13 -32.25
N GLY A 292 28.51 -4.13 -31.46
CA GLY A 292 27.39 -3.23 -31.73
C GLY A 292 26.01 -3.82 -31.42
N LEU A 293 25.93 -5.01 -30.82
CA LEU A 293 24.67 -5.75 -30.70
C LEU A 293 23.82 -5.33 -29.49
N TYR A 294 22.59 -4.91 -29.78
CA TYR A 294 21.45 -5.01 -28.86
C TYR A 294 20.66 -6.26 -29.23
N ALA A 295 20.67 -7.26 -28.35
CA ALA A 295 19.97 -8.53 -28.56
C ALA A 295 18.58 -8.50 -27.93
N ASP A 296 17.57 -8.87 -28.71
CA ASP A 296 16.16 -9.03 -28.33
C ASP A 296 15.61 -7.88 -27.46
N ALA A 297 16.00 -6.66 -27.81
CA ALA A 297 15.66 -5.47 -27.06
C ALA A 297 14.29 -4.91 -27.45
N ALA A 298 13.60 -4.31 -26.49
CA ALA A 298 12.32 -3.63 -26.72
C ALA A 298 12.54 -2.35 -27.53
N VAL A 299 11.91 -2.27 -28.71
CA VAL A 299 12.08 -1.15 -29.63
C VAL A 299 11.46 0.14 -29.07
N SER A 300 10.50 0.03 -28.15
CA SER A 300 9.88 1.16 -27.45
C SER A 300 10.85 2.01 -26.64
N ASP A 301 11.98 1.43 -26.24
CA ASP A 301 12.93 2.07 -25.33
C ASP A 301 13.97 2.91 -26.08
N TRP A 302 13.96 2.85 -27.41
CA TRP A 302 14.89 3.57 -28.27
C TRP A 302 14.37 4.95 -28.68
N VAL A 303 15.31 5.88 -28.90
CA VAL A 303 14.98 7.21 -29.42
C VAL A 303 14.31 7.13 -30.78
N GLU A 304 13.33 8.00 -31.01
CA GLU A 304 12.39 7.89 -32.14
C GLU A 304 13.04 7.64 -33.51
N PRO A 305 14.14 8.32 -33.92
CA PRO A 305 14.75 8.05 -35.22
C PRO A 305 15.36 6.65 -35.32
N PHE A 306 16.00 6.17 -34.26
CA PHE A 306 16.60 4.82 -34.21
C PHE A 306 15.51 3.75 -34.19
N LYS A 307 14.48 3.94 -33.36
CA LYS A 307 13.28 3.11 -33.31
C LYS A 307 12.65 2.98 -34.69
N LYS A 308 12.39 4.10 -35.36
CA LYS A 308 11.78 4.13 -36.70
C LYS A 308 12.63 3.35 -37.70
N ALA A 309 13.94 3.59 -37.72
CA ALA A 309 14.85 2.86 -38.59
C ALA A 309 14.85 1.35 -38.29
N ALA A 310 14.83 0.92 -37.03
CA ALA A 310 14.76 -0.50 -36.69
C ALA A 310 13.44 -1.18 -37.11
N ILE A 311 12.33 -0.43 -37.12
CA ILE A 311 11.01 -0.90 -37.55
C ILE A 311 10.90 -0.97 -39.08
N GLU A 312 11.48 -0.01 -39.79
CA GLU A 312 11.33 0.12 -41.24
C GLU A 312 12.41 -0.60 -42.05
N LEU A 313 13.63 -0.74 -41.52
CA LEU A 313 14.74 -1.36 -42.22
C LEU A 313 14.44 -2.83 -42.51
N GLU A 314 14.77 -3.25 -43.73
CA GLU A 314 14.76 -4.65 -44.15
C GLU A 314 15.77 -5.46 -43.33
N LEU A 315 15.42 -6.71 -42.99
CA LEU A 315 16.31 -7.57 -42.22
C LEU A 315 17.64 -7.78 -42.98
N ASN A 316 18.74 -7.75 -42.22
CA ASN A 316 20.11 -7.95 -42.66
C ASN A 316 20.66 -6.91 -43.66
N LYS A 317 19.93 -5.81 -43.91
CA LYS A 317 20.40 -4.69 -44.71
C LYS A 317 21.16 -3.68 -43.85
N ILE A 318 22.22 -3.08 -44.41
CA ILE A 318 22.92 -1.96 -43.77
C ILE A 318 22.12 -0.68 -44.04
N SER A 319 21.81 0.08 -42.99
CA SER A 319 21.10 1.35 -43.11
C SER A 319 21.99 2.45 -43.70
N ASP A 320 21.37 3.48 -44.25
CA ASP A 320 22.01 4.80 -44.32
C ASP A 320 22.25 5.35 -42.90
N PRO A 321 23.15 6.33 -42.70
CA PRO A 321 23.35 6.96 -41.39
C PRO A 321 22.06 7.57 -40.83
N VAL A 322 21.60 7.05 -39.69
CA VAL A 322 20.39 7.52 -38.99
C VAL A 322 20.79 8.57 -37.96
N GLU A 323 20.36 9.82 -38.16
CA GLU A 323 20.64 10.90 -37.20
C GLU A 323 19.78 10.78 -35.94
N THR A 324 20.43 10.89 -34.77
CA THR A 324 19.79 10.98 -33.46
C THR A 324 20.40 12.11 -32.65
N THR A 325 19.90 12.35 -31.45
CA THR A 325 20.53 13.26 -30.48
C THR A 325 21.94 12.83 -30.07
N TYR A 326 22.30 11.56 -30.22
CA TYR A 326 23.61 11.03 -29.85
C TYR A 326 24.65 11.15 -30.97
N GLY A 327 24.21 11.27 -32.22
CA GLY A 327 25.08 11.17 -33.40
C GLY A 327 24.40 10.39 -34.52
N TYR A 328 25.21 9.90 -35.45
CA TYR A 328 24.74 9.08 -36.57
C TYR A 328 24.93 7.60 -36.28
N HIS A 329 23.89 6.81 -36.53
CA HIS A 329 23.92 5.35 -36.36
C HIS A 329 23.94 4.68 -37.73
N VAL A 330 24.88 3.76 -37.94
CA VAL A 330 24.84 2.81 -39.06
C VAL A 330 24.43 1.47 -38.49
N MET A 331 23.28 0.94 -38.89
CA MET A 331 22.67 -0.22 -38.24
C MET A 331 22.31 -1.35 -39.22
N ARG A 332 22.17 -2.55 -38.66
CA ARG A 332 21.63 -3.75 -39.31
C ARG A 332 20.66 -4.43 -38.36
N VAL A 333 19.43 -4.62 -38.80
CA VAL A 333 18.42 -5.38 -38.04
C VAL A 333 18.60 -6.86 -38.37
N GLU A 334 18.99 -7.67 -37.40
CA GLU A 334 19.25 -9.10 -37.58
C GLU A 334 17.98 -9.93 -37.39
N ALA A 335 17.15 -9.54 -36.42
CA ALA A 335 15.85 -10.14 -36.17
C ALA A 335 14.86 -9.07 -35.68
N ARG A 336 13.58 -9.27 -35.99
CA ARG A 336 12.48 -8.44 -35.51
C ARG A 336 11.27 -9.32 -35.26
N SER A 337 10.65 -9.19 -34.09
CA SER A 337 9.42 -9.90 -33.73
C SER A 337 8.41 -8.91 -33.17
N THR A 338 7.13 -9.19 -33.35
CA THR A 338 6.03 -8.41 -32.76
C THR A 338 5.20 -9.36 -31.93
N ARG A 339 5.07 -9.09 -30.63
CA ARG A 339 4.17 -9.86 -29.77
C ARG A 339 2.74 -9.65 -30.24
N THR A 340 2.01 -10.74 -30.38
CA THR A 340 0.60 -10.80 -30.78
C THR A 340 -0.31 -10.33 -29.64
N LEU A 341 -1.57 -9.99 -29.96
CA LEU A 341 -2.56 -9.66 -28.94
C LEU A 341 -2.69 -10.76 -27.89
N ASN A 342 -2.69 -12.03 -28.28
CA ASN A 342 -2.81 -13.14 -27.34
C ASN A 342 -1.64 -13.19 -26.33
N GLU A 343 -0.41 -12.88 -26.76
CA GLU A 343 0.77 -12.87 -25.88
C GLU A 343 0.76 -11.69 -24.90
N VAL A 344 0.02 -10.62 -25.20
CA VAL A 344 -0.06 -9.42 -24.34
C VAL A 344 -1.45 -9.18 -23.75
N LYS A 345 -2.39 -10.11 -23.95
CA LYS A 345 -3.80 -9.94 -23.57
C LYS A 345 -3.94 -9.69 -22.07
N ASP A 346 -3.26 -10.48 -21.25
CA ASP A 346 -3.32 -10.37 -19.80
C ASP A 346 -2.68 -9.06 -19.31
N GLN A 347 -1.59 -8.62 -19.95
CA GLN A 347 -0.96 -7.33 -19.65
C GLN A 347 -1.93 -6.17 -19.94
N LEU A 348 -2.56 -6.18 -21.12
CA LEU A 348 -3.53 -5.14 -21.50
C LEU A 348 -4.75 -5.15 -20.58
N LEU A 349 -5.27 -6.34 -20.24
CA LEU A 349 -6.39 -6.48 -19.33
C LEU A 349 -6.06 -5.93 -17.94
N GLN A 350 -4.85 -6.16 -17.45
CA GLN A 350 -4.38 -5.58 -16.19
C GLN A 350 -4.29 -4.05 -16.26
N ASP A 351 -3.81 -3.49 -17.38
CA ASP A 351 -3.78 -2.03 -17.58
C ASP A 351 -5.19 -1.43 -17.52
N PHE A 352 -6.16 -2.03 -18.20
CA PHE A 352 -7.57 -1.62 -18.14
C PHE A 352 -8.14 -1.72 -16.73
N THR A 353 -7.90 -2.83 -16.04
CA THR A 353 -8.38 -3.02 -14.65
C THR A 353 -7.79 -2.00 -13.70
N ASN A 354 -6.51 -1.65 -13.84
CA ASN A 354 -5.89 -0.59 -13.05
C ASN A 354 -6.51 0.78 -13.36
N GLN A 355 -6.76 1.07 -14.64
CA GLN A 355 -7.40 2.31 -15.08
C GLN A 355 -8.83 2.43 -14.55
N ASP A 356 -9.63 1.37 -14.66
CA ASP A 356 -11.02 1.35 -14.22
C ASP A 356 -11.14 1.38 -12.70
N TYR A 357 -10.24 0.68 -11.98
CA TYR A 357 -10.14 0.80 -10.53
C TYR A 357 -9.82 2.24 -10.12
N ASN A 358 -8.81 2.86 -10.72
CA ASN A 358 -8.44 4.24 -10.41
C ASN A 358 -9.59 5.22 -10.73
N LYS A 359 -10.26 5.05 -11.88
CA LYS A 359 -11.43 5.84 -12.25
C LYS A 359 -12.56 5.69 -11.23
N PHE A 360 -12.86 4.45 -10.81
CA PHE A 360 -13.84 4.18 -9.77
C PHE A 360 -13.47 4.89 -8.46
N MET A 361 -12.22 4.73 -8.00
CA MET A 361 -11.76 5.30 -6.73
C MET A 361 -11.77 6.84 -6.72
N THR A 362 -11.52 7.47 -7.86
CA THR A 362 -11.39 8.94 -7.97
C THR A 362 -12.67 9.65 -8.37
N GLN A 363 -13.56 9.00 -9.12
CA GLN A 363 -14.77 9.62 -9.67
C GLN A 363 -16.06 9.08 -9.06
N GLU A 364 -16.16 7.76 -8.88
CA GLU A 364 -17.41 7.13 -8.45
C GLU A 364 -17.51 7.01 -6.93
N LEU A 365 -16.49 6.41 -6.29
CA LEU A 365 -16.47 6.17 -4.85
C LEU A 365 -16.78 7.41 -4.00
N PRO A 366 -16.26 8.63 -4.30
CA PRO A 366 -16.60 9.82 -3.53
C PRO A 366 -18.10 10.14 -3.49
N THR A 367 -18.86 9.74 -4.52
CA THR A 367 -20.32 9.95 -4.59
C THR A 367 -21.13 8.89 -3.82
N LEU A 368 -20.46 7.81 -3.40
CA LEU A 368 -21.05 6.72 -2.64
C LEU A 368 -20.82 6.88 -1.13
N ILE A 369 -19.75 7.55 -0.72
CA ILE A 369 -19.44 7.80 0.70
C ILE A 369 -20.40 8.87 1.23
N GLU A 370 -21.15 8.52 2.27
CA GLU A 370 -22.11 9.41 2.92
C GLU A 370 -21.48 10.12 4.12
N LYS A 371 -20.62 9.41 4.85
CA LYS A 371 -19.96 9.91 6.05
C LYS A 371 -18.60 9.24 6.23
N LEU A 372 -17.57 10.00 6.60
CA LEU A 372 -16.23 9.48 6.89
C LEU A 372 -15.70 10.13 8.18
N GLU A 373 -15.66 9.36 9.26
CA GLU A 373 -15.26 9.80 10.60
C GLU A 373 -14.19 8.86 11.17
N VAL A 374 -12.97 8.99 10.65
CA VAL A 374 -11.85 8.17 11.11
C VAL A 374 -11.17 8.84 12.31
N PRO A 375 -11.05 8.16 13.47
CA PRO A 375 -10.35 8.71 14.64
C PRO A 375 -8.85 8.93 14.39
N GLY A 376 -8.33 10.11 14.71
CA GLY A 376 -6.91 10.42 14.63
C GLY A 376 -6.56 11.85 15.06
N LYS A 377 -5.29 12.07 15.45
CA LYS A 377 -4.69 13.40 15.50
C LYS A 377 -4.33 13.86 14.10
#